data_AF-A0A357I1C6-F1
#
_entry.id   AF-A0A357I1C6-F1
#
_cell.length_a   1.000
_cell.length_b   1.000
_cell.length_c   1.000
_cell.angle_alpha   90.00
_cell.angle_beta   90.00
_cell.angle_gamma   90.00
#
_symmetry.space_group_name_H-M   'P 1'
#
loop_
_entity.id
_entity.type
_entity.pdbx_description
1 polymer ?
#
loop_
_entity_poly.entity_id
_entity_poly.type
_entity_poly.pdbx_seq_one_letter_code
_entity_poly.pdbx_strand_id
1 'polypeptide(L)'
;MAIQLQEFAEQVLFGTSIEAKLSFPREEIIDTRPGDPIVTPRQLTRPQHLLLRDDGVRAKHPSQAKLVDEKERGKLLHFFGNHELLATELMALAILKFPDAPASFRRGLLETLKDEQIHTRLYMHRMEQCGIEFGELPLNDYFWKSVSSMEDPLDYVTRLSLTFEQANLDYSREYGKVFHTVGDSATAKILNKIYQDEIEHVGFGLKWFRRWKASGKTDWDAYRERLIFPLSPARAKGNDFNAAGRLEAGLDRGFIQDLKIFQQSRGRTPNVLWFNPQAEQCAASNCVITSPKITQQLQSDLAFLPAYLSRQDDVLIMTQPPSAEFLRSIQDCGFHLPEIHASARSADGGGERAPDLKRKLGELRPWAWSPDSHAFFERCLSQVARPRSHDALWNESLRALYSKAWSAQWGQAFAADHHALDWVAPDSIYGHAAHNFEEFTAARKHFAEGGYPHIVCKVPFATAAHGNRCLLADEALSPELCKWLETAWQQQSSVVVEPWLERVFDFSVQYEMSAEGLKHISYARMVNNPRGQFQGILTNALCKGLAPELVRFLMQREPEQGRPRVFHHFETSLALRLEAA
;
A
#
# COMPACT_ATOMS: atom_id res chain seq x y z
N MET A 1 -2.60 -34.02 46.24
CA MET A 1 -2.20 -35.08 45.30
C MET A 1 -1.68 -34.37 44.06
N ALA A 2 -0.64 -34.88 43.39
CA ALA A 2 -0.16 -34.25 42.14
C ALA A 2 -1.26 -34.29 41.07
N ILE A 3 -1.35 -33.25 40.24
CA ILE A 3 -2.33 -33.13 39.14
C ILE A 3 -1.63 -33.46 37.81
N GLN A 4 -2.32 -34.12 36.88
CA GLN A 4 -1.74 -34.32 35.55
C GLN A 4 -1.76 -33.01 34.75
N LEU A 5 -0.73 -32.80 33.91
CA LEU A 5 -0.67 -31.66 33.00
C LEU A 5 -1.92 -31.55 32.11
N GLN A 6 -2.45 -32.68 31.68
CA GLN A 6 -3.63 -32.77 30.82
C GLN A 6 -4.89 -32.37 31.58
N GLU A 7 -5.07 -32.83 32.81
CA GLU A 7 -6.18 -32.41 33.68
C GLU A 7 -6.18 -30.89 33.90
N PHE A 8 -5.00 -30.30 34.10
CA PHE A 8 -4.87 -28.85 34.19
C PHE A 8 -5.17 -28.13 32.87
N ALA A 9 -4.67 -28.64 31.74
CA ALA A 9 -4.97 -28.06 30.44
C ALA A 9 -6.47 -28.17 30.09
N GLU A 10 -7.14 -29.25 30.48
CA GLU A 10 -8.59 -29.41 30.35
C GLU A 10 -9.35 -28.38 31.18
N GLN A 11 -8.93 -28.15 32.43
CA GLN A 11 -9.49 -27.08 33.28
C GLN A 11 -9.41 -25.72 32.59
N VAL A 12 -8.26 -25.40 31.99
CA VAL A 12 -8.05 -24.12 31.29
C VAL A 12 -8.88 -24.01 30.02
N LEU A 13 -8.92 -25.07 29.20
CA LEU A 13 -9.60 -25.02 27.91
C LEU A 13 -11.13 -25.09 28.06
N PHE A 14 -11.63 -26.02 28.89
CA PHE A 14 -13.06 -26.34 29.02
C PHE A 14 -13.74 -25.73 30.25
N GLY A 15 -13.00 -25.03 31.11
CA GLY A 15 -13.57 -24.32 32.25
C GLY A 15 -14.69 -23.35 31.86
N THR A 16 -15.77 -23.32 32.62
CA THR A 16 -16.94 -22.46 32.37
C THR A 16 -16.89 -21.11 33.08
N SER A 17 -15.94 -20.93 34.01
CA SER A 17 -15.70 -19.67 34.72
C SER A 17 -14.32 -19.09 34.40
N ILE A 18 -14.15 -17.77 34.58
CA ILE A 18 -12.85 -17.13 34.39
C ILE A 18 -11.84 -17.60 35.44
N GLU A 19 -12.32 -17.87 36.66
CA GLU A 19 -11.52 -18.42 37.76
C GLU A 19 -10.98 -19.80 37.41
N ALA A 20 -11.80 -20.67 36.82
CA ALA A 20 -11.35 -22.00 36.39
C ALA A 20 -10.23 -21.88 35.33
N LYS A 21 -10.34 -20.91 34.42
CA LYS A 21 -9.35 -20.70 33.36
C LYS A 21 -8.03 -20.10 33.84
N LEU A 22 -8.07 -19.29 34.90
CA LEU A 22 -6.90 -18.52 35.37
C LEU A 22 -6.31 -19.03 36.69
N SER A 23 -6.93 -20.02 37.33
CA SER A 23 -6.42 -20.63 38.56
C SER A 23 -5.30 -21.60 38.24
N PHE A 24 -4.08 -21.26 38.66
CA PHE A 24 -2.95 -22.17 38.61
C PHE A 24 -2.94 -23.05 39.88
N PRO A 25 -2.81 -24.39 39.76
CA PRO A 25 -2.90 -25.29 40.91
C PRO A 25 -1.75 -25.05 41.90
N ARG A 26 -2.01 -25.37 43.18
CA ARG A 26 -0.96 -25.34 44.23
C ARG A 26 -0.20 -26.66 44.28
N GLU A 27 -0.83 -27.71 43.81
CA GLU A 27 -0.31 -29.05 43.68
C GLU A 27 0.76 -29.12 42.60
N GLU A 28 1.69 -30.07 42.75
CA GLU A 28 2.68 -30.36 41.71
C GLU A 28 1.99 -30.87 40.43
N ILE A 29 2.34 -30.26 39.29
CA ILE A 29 1.89 -30.70 37.96
C ILE A 29 2.89 -31.72 37.42
N ILE A 30 2.41 -32.93 37.16
CA ILE A 30 3.20 -34.02 36.58
C ILE A 30 2.74 -34.34 35.16
N ASP A 31 3.68 -34.76 34.30
CA ASP A 31 3.43 -35.09 32.89
C ASP A 31 3.85 -36.53 32.62
N THR A 32 3.20 -37.47 33.31
CA THR A 32 3.52 -38.91 33.24
C THR A 32 2.51 -39.71 32.42
N ARG A 33 1.32 -39.17 32.17
CA ARG A 33 0.24 -39.83 31.43
C ARG A 33 -0.43 -38.86 30.46
N PRO A 34 0.18 -38.61 29.29
CA PRO A 34 -0.27 -37.57 28.38
C PRO A 34 -1.59 -37.86 27.64
N GLY A 35 -2.10 -39.09 27.70
CA GLY A 35 -3.41 -39.45 27.17
C GLY A 35 -3.49 -39.40 25.64
N ASP A 36 -4.72 -39.42 25.13
CA ASP A 36 -5.01 -39.37 23.69
C ASP A 36 -5.19 -37.92 23.19
N PRO A 37 -4.82 -37.63 21.94
CA PRO A 37 -4.95 -36.29 21.38
C PRO A 37 -6.42 -35.89 21.22
N ILE A 38 -6.75 -34.65 21.58
CA ILE A 38 -8.10 -34.11 21.38
C ILE A 38 -8.26 -33.48 19.98
N VAL A 39 -9.52 -33.37 19.54
CA VAL A 39 -9.89 -32.53 18.39
C VAL A 39 -10.16 -31.11 18.87
N THR A 40 -9.72 -30.11 18.11
CA THR A 40 -9.99 -28.69 18.39
C THR A 40 -11.50 -28.46 18.61
N PRO A 41 -11.91 -27.90 19.76
CA PRO A 41 -13.33 -27.66 20.01
C PRO A 41 -13.89 -26.60 19.06
N ARG A 42 -15.13 -26.80 18.60
CA ARG A 42 -15.80 -25.85 17.68
C ARG A 42 -16.04 -24.49 18.31
N GLN A 43 -16.30 -24.47 19.62
CA GLN A 43 -16.54 -23.26 20.40
C GLN A 43 -15.72 -23.34 21.69
N LEU A 44 -15.16 -22.20 22.08
CA LEU A 44 -14.49 -22.05 23.37
C LEU A 44 -15.51 -21.96 24.49
N THR A 45 -15.38 -22.84 25.48
CA THR A 45 -16.19 -22.76 26.70
C THR A 45 -15.72 -21.56 27.51
N ARG A 46 -16.60 -20.58 27.75
CA ARG A 46 -16.35 -19.37 28.54
C ARG A 46 -17.66 -18.92 29.24
N PRO A 47 -17.59 -18.06 30.28
CA PRO A 47 -18.77 -17.36 30.79
C PRO A 47 -19.55 -16.65 29.69
N GLN A 48 -20.87 -16.50 29.84
CA GLN A 48 -21.75 -15.94 28.80
C GLN A 48 -21.28 -14.57 28.27
N HIS A 49 -20.78 -13.70 29.15
CA HIS A 49 -20.29 -12.36 28.79
C HIS A 49 -18.89 -12.37 28.13
N LEU A 50 -18.18 -13.50 28.15
CA LEU A 50 -16.86 -13.70 27.52
C LEU A 50 -16.92 -14.59 26.28
N LEU A 51 -18.11 -14.96 25.80
CA LEU A 51 -18.26 -15.72 24.57
C LEU A 51 -17.76 -14.91 23.37
N LEU A 52 -17.03 -15.59 22.49
CA LEU A 52 -16.62 -15.03 21.21
C LEU A 52 -17.85 -14.90 20.32
N ARG A 53 -18.04 -13.73 19.71
CA ARG A 53 -19.22 -13.46 18.86
C ARG A 53 -18.91 -13.80 17.40
N ASP A 54 -19.78 -14.60 16.80
CA ASP A 54 -19.73 -14.91 15.36
C ASP A 54 -20.59 -13.95 14.51
N ASP A 55 -21.31 -13.02 15.11
CA ASP A 55 -22.20 -12.05 14.43
C ASP A 55 -21.47 -10.87 13.79
N GLY A 56 -20.14 -10.82 13.88
CA GLY A 56 -19.30 -9.78 13.29
C GLY A 56 -19.30 -8.45 14.05
N VAL A 57 -20.01 -8.32 15.17
CA VAL A 57 -20.00 -7.11 15.99
C VAL A 57 -18.65 -6.99 16.69
N ARG A 58 -17.93 -5.90 16.42
CA ARG A 58 -16.61 -5.63 17.00
C ARG A 58 -16.60 -4.33 17.78
N ALA A 59 -15.96 -4.34 18.95
CA ALA A 59 -15.64 -3.11 19.65
C ALA A 59 -14.64 -2.28 18.82
N LYS A 60 -14.79 -0.95 18.85
CA LYS A 60 -13.81 -0.05 18.22
C LYS A 60 -12.55 0.01 19.06
N HIS A 61 -11.43 -0.30 18.44
CA HIS A 61 -10.11 -0.09 19.04
C HIS A 61 -9.90 1.42 19.29
N PRO A 62 -9.57 1.85 20.52
CA PRO A 62 -9.29 3.25 20.82
C PRO A 62 -8.09 3.77 20.00
N SER A 63 -8.15 5.04 19.58
CA SER A 63 -6.97 5.70 18.98
C SER A 63 -6.03 6.18 20.09
N GLN A 64 -4.73 6.26 19.81
CA GLN A 64 -3.73 6.71 20.80
C GLN A 64 -4.07 8.09 21.38
N ALA A 65 -4.59 9.01 20.55
CA ALA A 65 -5.02 10.34 20.99
C ALA A 65 -6.13 10.33 22.05
N LYS A 66 -6.94 9.27 22.10
CA LYS A 66 -8.04 9.13 23.08
C LYS A 66 -7.59 8.54 24.42
N LEU A 67 -6.38 7.97 24.50
CA LEU A 67 -5.87 7.34 25.72
C LEU A 67 -5.54 8.34 26.84
N VAL A 68 -5.77 9.64 26.63
CA VAL A 68 -5.84 10.62 27.72
C VAL A 68 -7.03 10.37 28.64
N ASP A 69 -8.12 9.77 28.13
CA ASP A 69 -9.30 9.35 28.89
C ASP A 69 -9.06 7.95 29.49
N GLU A 70 -9.23 7.83 30.80
CA GLU A 70 -9.05 6.59 31.54
C GLU A 70 -10.02 5.48 31.08
N LYS A 71 -11.25 5.81 30.71
CA LYS A 71 -12.19 4.80 30.21
C LYS A 71 -11.72 4.22 28.87
N GLU A 72 -11.12 5.05 28.01
CA GLU A 72 -10.54 4.59 26.75
C GLU A 72 -9.28 3.71 26.98
N ARG A 73 -8.53 3.95 28.07
CA ARG A 73 -7.46 3.02 28.51
C ARG A 73 -8.04 1.67 28.89
N GLY A 74 -9.10 1.65 29.71
CA GLY A 74 -9.80 0.42 30.09
C GLY A 74 -10.29 -0.38 28.88
N LYS A 75 -10.86 0.29 27.87
CA LYS A 75 -11.26 -0.35 26.61
C LYS A 75 -10.07 -0.99 25.89
N LEU A 76 -8.92 -0.32 25.83
CA LEU A 76 -7.73 -0.88 25.19
C LEU A 76 -7.20 -2.11 25.94
N LEU A 77 -7.17 -2.04 27.28
CA LEU A 77 -6.73 -3.16 28.13
C LEU A 77 -7.66 -4.37 28.04
N HIS A 78 -8.96 -4.16 27.78
CA HIS A 78 -9.90 -5.24 27.48
C HIS A 78 -9.49 -6.03 26.23
N PHE A 79 -9.03 -5.37 25.16
CA PHE A 79 -8.50 -6.07 23.99
C PHE A 79 -7.24 -6.88 24.32
N PHE A 80 -6.32 -6.30 25.10
CA PHE A 80 -5.09 -6.99 25.51
C PHE A 80 -5.40 -8.20 26.38
N GLY A 81 -6.25 -8.06 27.40
CA GLY A 81 -6.67 -9.19 28.24
C GLY A 81 -7.35 -10.31 27.47
N ASN A 82 -8.11 -10.01 26.40
CA ASN A 82 -8.65 -11.05 25.52
C ASN A 82 -7.57 -11.77 24.72
N HIS A 83 -6.51 -11.09 24.29
CA HIS A 83 -5.39 -11.73 23.61
C HIS A 83 -4.68 -12.71 24.55
N GLU A 84 -4.37 -12.31 25.79
CA GLU A 84 -3.67 -13.19 26.75
C GLU A 84 -4.53 -14.39 27.17
N LEU A 85 -5.84 -14.19 27.32
CA LEU A 85 -6.75 -15.31 27.59
C LEU A 85 -6.81 -16.28 26.41
N LEU A 86 -6.81 -15.78 25.18
CA LEU A 86 -6.76 -16.62 23.98
C LEU A 86 -5.43 -17.37 23.87
N ALA A 87 -4.30 -16.73 24.17
CA ALA A 87 -2.99 -17.36 24.21
C ALA A 87 -2.95 -18.50 25.25
N THR A 88 -3.45 -18.23 26.47
CA THR A 88 -3.64 -19.22 27.54
C THR A 88 -4.44 -20.45 27.06
N GLU A 89 -5.58 -20.23 26.41
CA GLU A 89 -6.43 -21.31 25.90
C GLU A 89 -5.80 -22.07 24.72
N LEU A 90 -5.05 -21.39 23.85
CA LEU A 90 -4.33 -22.01 22.74
C LEU A 90 -3.16 -22.87 23.21
N MET A 91 -2.46 -22.46 24.27
CA MET A 91 -1.41 -23.26 24.91
C MET A 91 -1.99 -24.52 25.55
N ALA A 92 -3.12 -24.38 26.25
CA ALA A 92 -3.85 -25.53 26.80
C ALA A 92 -4.29 -26.50 25.68
N LEU A 93 -4.83 -25.95 24.58
CA LEU A 93 -5.17 -26.75 23.40
C LEU A 93 -3.93 -27.45 22.81
N ALA A 94 -2.78 -26.79 22.70
CA ALA A 94 -1.56 -27.39 22.17
C ALA A 94 -1.06 -28.56 23.04
N ILE A 95 -1.14 -28.42 24.37
CA ILE A 95 -0.82 -29.51 25.32
C ILE A 95 -1.72 -30.73 25.09
N LEU A 96 -3.03 -30.51 24.94
CA LEU A 96 -4.02 -31.58 24.77
C LEU A 96 -4.04 -32.18 23.36
N LYS A 97 -3.69 -31.40 22.34
CA LYS A 97 -3.69 -31.82 20.95
C LYS A 97 -2.43 -32.59 20.56
N PHE A 98 -1.32 -32.33 21.26
CA PHE A 98 -0.01 -32.92 20.95
C PHE A 98 0.57 -33.70 22.15
N PRO A 99 -0.11 -34.75 22.64
CA PRO A 99 0.37 -35.58 23.75
C PRO A 99 1.67 -36.33 23.41
N ASP A 100 1.97 -36.54 22.13
CA ASP A 100 3.21 -37.19 21.67
C ASP A 100 4.39 -36.24 21.49
N ALA A 101 4.20 -34.92 21.68
CA ALA A 101 5.30 -33.97 21.63
C ALA A 101 6.36 -34.31 22.71
N PRO A 102 7.59 -33.79 22.65
CA PRO A 102 8.56 -34.01 23.71
C PRO A 102 8.06 -33.44 25.05
N ALA A 103 8.26 -34.16 26.16
CA ALA A 103 7.84 -33.70 27.49
C ALA A 103 8.43 -32.32 27.87
N SER A 104 9.64 -32.02 27.41
CA SER A 104 10.26 -30.70 27.59
C SER A 104 9.58 -29.58 26.80
N PHE A 105 8.93 -29.90 25.68
CA PHE A 105 8.08 -28.94 24.95
C PHE A 105 6.80 -28.69 25.73
N ARG A 106 6.07 -29.74 26.12
CA ARG A 106 4.84 -29.62 26.91
C ARG A 106 5.05 -28.87 28.23
N ARG A 107 6.17 -29.12 28.92
CA ARG A 107 6.55 -28.36 30.12
C ARG A 107 6.83 -26.90 29.82
N GLY A 108 7.49 -26.56 28.71
CA GLY A 108 7.69 -25.17 28.32
C GLY A 108 6.37 -24.45 27.97
N LEU A 109 5.42 -25.16 27.34
CA LEU A 109 4.06 -24.63 27.13
C LEU A 109 3.35 -24.34 28.46
N LEU A 110 3.52 -25.21 29.47
CA LEU A 110 2.96 -24.98 30.80
C LEU A 110 3.50 -23.69 31.45
N GLU A 111 4.82 -23.46 31.38
CA GLU A 111 5.40 -22.23 31.93
C GLU A 111 4.91 -20.99 31.18
N THR A 112 4.87 -21.03 29.85
CA THR A 112 4.35 -19.93 29.03
C THR A 112 2.87 -19.66 29.35
N LEU A 113 2.06 -20.71 29.48
CA LEU A 113 0.64 -20.63 29.84
C LEU A 113 0.43 -19.95 31.20
N LYS A 114 1.30 -20.28 32.18
CA LYS A 114 1.27 -19.66 33.50
C LYS A 114 1.53 -18.16 33.43
N ASP A 115 2.50 -17.73 32.60
CA ASP A 115 2.77 -16.31 32.38
C ASP A 115 1.55 -15.63 31.76
N GLU A 116 0.91 -16.24 30.76
CA GLU A 116 -0.30 -15.67 30.14
C GLU A 116 -1.50 -15.58 31.08
N GLN A 117 -1.65 -16.53 32.01
CA GLN A 117 -2.62 -16.40 33.09
C GLN A 117 -2.30 -15.22 34.02
N ILE A 118 -1.02 -14.94 34.28
CA ILE A 118 -0.59 -13.76 35.05
C ILE A 118 -0.89 -12.49 34.26
N HIS A 119 -0.54 -12.43 32.97
CA HIS A 119 -0.79 -11.29 32.09
C HIS A 119 -2.28 -10.95 32.01
N THR A 120 -3.12 -11.97 31.79
CA THR A 120 -4.59 -11.82 31.77
C THR A 120 -5.10 -11.19 33.06
N ARG A 121 -4.65 -11.67 34.23
CA ARG A 121 -5.05 -11.12 35.53
C ARG A 121 -4.56 -9.69 35.75
N LEU A 122 -3.34 -9.36 35.32
CA LEU A 122 -2.81 -8.00 35.41
C LEU A 122 -3.67 -7.02 34.60
N TYR A 123 -4.08 -7.39 33.39
CA TYR A 123 -4.97 -6.57 32.59
C TYR A 123 -6.38 -6.48 33.16
N MET A 124 -6.95 -7.58 33.66
CA MET A 124 -8.26 -7.58 34.32
C MET A 124 -8.30 -6.61 35.50
N HIS A 125 -7.29 -6.68 36.38
CA HIS A 125 -7.21 -5.76 37.51
C HIS A 125 -7.06 -4.30 37.07
N ARG A 126 -6.21 -4.05 36.06
CA ARG A 126 -5.98 -2.67 35.59
C ARG A 126 -7.20 -2.09 34.85
N MET A 127 -7.90 -2.89 34.04
CA MET A 127 -9.09 -2.43 33.31
C MET A 127 -10.27 -2.14 34.25
N GLU A 128 -10.40 -2.91 35.34
CA GLU A 128 -11.39 -2.65 36.40
C GLU A 128 -11.14 -1.30 37.08
N GLN A 129 -9.89 -0.97 37.39
CA GLN A 129 -9.51 0.35 37.92
C GLN A 129 -9.86 1.49 36.94
N CYS A 130 -9.89 1.22 35.65
CA CYS A 130 -10.33 2.15 34.61
C CYS A 130 -11.86 2.16 34.40
N GLY A 131 -12.63 1.42 35.21
CA GLY A 131 -14.09 1.35 35.14
C GLY A 131 -14.64 0.54 33.96
N ILE A 132 -13.88 -0.46 33.48
CA ILE A 132 -14.31 -1.41 32.45
C ILE A 132 -14.26 -2.82 33.01
N GLU A 133 -15.35 -3.57 32.85
CA GLU A 133 -15.40 -4.99 33.21
C GLU A 133 -14.95 -5.87 32.05
N PHE A 134 -14.26 -6.97 32.36
CA PHE A 134 -13.84 -7.89 31.30
C PHE A 134 -15.05 -8.61 30.71
N GLY A 135 -15.23 -8.51 29.39
CA GLY A 135 -16.43 -8.96 28.68
C GLY A 135 -17.56 -7.92 28.57
N GLU A 136 -17.41 -6.70 29.11
CA GLU A 136 -18.35 -5.59 28.85
C GLU A 136 -18.42 -5.25 27.34
N LEU A 137 -17.28 -5.38 26.66
CA LEU A 137 -17.15 -5.14 25.22
C LEU A 137 -17.11 -6.47 24.44
N PRO A 138 -17.61 -6.49 23.19
CA PRO A 138 -17.45 -7.63 22.28
C PRO A 138 -15.99 -8.08 22.12
N LEU A 139 -15.74 -9.38 22.29
CA LEU A 139 -14.42 -9.99 22.15
C LEU A 139 -14.13 -10.43 20.71
N ASN A 140 -12.88 -10.30 20.30
CA ASN A 140 -12.40 -10.73 18.99
C ASN A 140 -11.90 -12.18 19.04
N ASP A 141 -12.17 -12.96 18.01
CA ASP A 141 -11.80 -14.38 17.87
C ASP A 141 -10.60 -14.60 16.93
N TYR A 142 -9.97 -13.54 16.43
CA TYR A 142 -8.95 -13.62 15.39
C TYR A 142 -7.78 -14.55 15.73
N PHE A 143 -7.25 -14.49 16.96
CA PHE A 143 -6.16 -15.37 17.40
C PHE A 143 -6.61 -16.83 17.40
N TRP A 144 -7.78 -17.12 17.96
CA TRP A 144 -8.36 -18.46 17.95
C TRP A 144 -8.50 -19.00 16.53
N LYS A 145 -9.17 -18.25 15.65
CA LYS A 145 -9.38 -18.63 14.23
C LYS A 145 -8.06 -18.80 13.46
N SER A 146 -7.01 -18.07 13.84
CA SER A 146 -5.72 -18.11 13.17
C SER A 146 -4.84 -19.28 13.61
N VAL A 147 -4.93 -19.72 14.87
CA VAL A 147 -4.00 -20.68 15.48
C VAL A 147 -4.65 -22.04 15.81
N SER A 148 -5.91 -22.07 16.25
CA SER A 148 -6.56 -23.31 16.75
C SER A 148 -6.64 -24.46 15.73
N SER A 149 -6.54 -24.14 14.44
CA SER A 149 -6.47 -25.12 13.35
C SER A 149 -5.10 -25.78 13.21
N MET A 150 -4.13 -25.45 14.07
CA MET A 150 -2.76 -25.98 14.04
C MET A 150 -2.74 -27.50 13.90
N GLU A 151 -1.96 -28.00 12.94
CA GLU A 151 -1.93 -29.43 12.61
C GLU A 151 -0.88 -30.20 13.40
N ASP A 152 0.23 -29.54 13.76
CA ASP A 152 1.34 -30.12 14.52
C ASP A 152 2.06 -29.05 15.37
N PRO A 153 2.98 -29.46 16.27
CA PRO A 153 3.72 -28.52 17.11
C PRO A 153 4.53 -27.47 16.35
N LEU A 154 5.02 -27.79 15.14
CA LEU A 154 5.74 -26.82 14.31
C LEU A 154 4.80 -25.72 13.81
N ASP A 155 3.57 -26.09 13.40
CA ASP A 155 2.54 -25.12 13.01
C ASP A 155 2.17 -24.20 14.18
N TYR A 156 2.00 -24.75 15.38
CA TYR A 156 1.75 -23.96 16.60
C TYR A 156 2.85 -22.92 16.85
N VAL A 157 4.12 -23.33 16.94
CA VAL A 157 5.22 -22.38 17.25
C VAL A 157 5.41 -21.35 16.14
N THR A 158 5.10 -21.71 14.89
CA THR A 158 5.15 -20.78 13.75
C THR A 158 4.08 -19.71 13.88
N ARG A 159 2.83 -20.11 14.17
CA ARG A 159 1.68 -19.19 14.18
C ARG A 159 1.56 -18.38 15.46
N LEU A 160 1.83 -18.97 16.63
CA LEU A 160 1.74 -18.25 17.90
C LEU A 160 3.08 -17.61 18.24
N SER A 161 4.09 -18.40 18.58
CA SER A 161 5.38 -17.88 19.09
C SER A 161 6.14 -17.00 18.10
N LEU A 162 6.29 -17.42 16.84
CA LEU A 162 7.07 -16.67 15.85
C LEU A 162 6.25 -15.60 15.09
N THR A 163 4.94 -15.53 15.33
CA THR A 163 4.08 -14.51 14.68
C THR A 163 3.41 -13.61 15.71
N PHE A 164 2.54 -14.10 16.57
CA PHE A 164 1.82 -13.24 17.52
C PHE A 164 2.71 -12.74 18.66
N GLU A 165 3.43 -13.62 19.35
CA GLU A 165 4.32 -13.22 20.47
C GLU A 165 5.46 -12.31 19.97
N GLN A 166 5.99 -12.62 18.78
CA GLN A 166 6.97 -11.75 18.15
C GLN A 166 6.41 -10.35 17.82
N ALA A 167 5.12 -10.23 17.51
CA ALA A 167 4.49 -8.93 17.32
C ALA A 167 4.30 -8.19 18.66
N ASN A 168 4.06 -8.92 19.75
CA ASN A 168 3.95 -8.35 21.10
C ASN A 168 5.26 -7.71 21.57
N LEU A 169 6.43 -8.15 21.08
CA LEU A 169 7.71 -7.45 21.30
C LEU A 169 7.68 -5.98 20.82
N ASP A 170 6.87 -5.67 19.81
CA ASP A 170 6.68 -4.31 19.29
C ASP A 170 5.54 -3.62 20.04
N TYR A 171 4.37 -4.27 20.16
CA TYR A 171 3.19 -3.66 20.78
C TYR A 171 3.40 -3.33 22.26
N SER A 172 4.02 -4.22 23.04
CA SER A 172 4.28 -3.97 24.47
C SER A 172 5.16 -2.75 24.68
N ARG A 173 6.15 -2.54 23.81
CA ARG A 173 7.01 -1.34 23.84
C ARG A 173 6.30 -0.08 23.33
N GLU A 174 5.60 -0.18 22.21
CA GLU A 174 4.83 0.94 21.62
C GLU A 174 3.82 1.47 22.64
N TYR A 175 2.94 0.60 23.14
CA TYR A 175 1.93 0.99 24.11
C TYR A 175 2.54 1.36 25.46
N GLY A 176 3.63 0.73 25.90
CA GLY A 176 4.34 1.12 27.11
C GLY A 176 4.77 2.60 27.08
N LYS A 177 5.32 3.06 25.94
CA LYS A 177 5.67 4.47 25.73
C LYS A 177 4.44 5.36 25.70
N VAL A 178 3.37 4.93 25.02
CA VAL A 178 2.11 5.70 24.92
C VAL A 178 1.49 5.89 26.30
N PHE A 179 1.33 4.82 27.09
CA PHE A 179 0.78 4.89 28.44
C PHE A 179 1.63 5.74 29.38
N HIS A 180 2.96 5.63 29.29
CA HIS A 180 3.86 6.51 30.04
C HIS A 180 3.64 7.99 29.68
N THR A 181 3.49 8.30 28.39
CA THR A 181 3.29 9.67 27.88
C THR A 181 1.98 10.28 28.37
N VAL A 182 0.90 9.49 28.46
CA VAL A 182 -0.40 9.96 28.98
C VAL A 182 -0.51 9.91 30.52
N GLY A 183 0.61 9.64 31.21
CA GLY A 183 0.69 9.65 32.68
C GLY A 183 0.29 8.34 33.37
N ASP A 184 -0.02 7.27 32.63
CA ASP A 184 -0.37 5.96 33.20
C ASP A 184 0.86 5.07 33.38
N SER A 185 1.65 5.39 34.40
CA SER A 185 2.85 4.63 34.73
C SER A 185 2.56 3.21 35.24
N ALA A 186 1.34 2.95 35.73
CA ALA A 186 0.96 1.61 36.21
C ALA A 186 0.82 0.65 35.03
N THR A 187 0.07 1.03 33.99
CA THR A 187 -0.08 0.23 32.77
C THR A 187 1.24 0.09 32.03
N ALA A 188 2.07 1.15 31.97
CA ALA A 188 3.39 1.07 31.34
C ALA A 188 4.31 0.03 32.01
N LYS A 189 4.25 -0.13 33.34
CA LYS A 189 5.01 -1.16 34.07
C LYS A 189 4.52 -2.57 33.76
N ILE A 190 3.20 -2.77 33.64
CA ILE A 190 2.61 -4.05 33.24
C ILE A 190 3.14 -4.45 31.86
N LEU A 191 3.07 -3.54 30.88
CA LEU A 191 3.56 -3.79 29.53
C LEU A 191 5.08 -4.04 29.48
N ASN A 192 5.86 -3.39 30.34
CA ASN A 192 7.28 -3.68 30.44
C ASN A 192 7.57 -5.08 31.02
N LYS A 193 6.77 -5.55 31.97
CA LYS A 193 6.87 -6.93 32.47
C LYS A 193 6.56 -7.92 31.34
N ILE A 194 5.43 -7.74 30.68
CA ILE A 194 4.99 -8.60 29.56
C ILE A 194 6.07 -8.62 28.48
N TYR A 195 6.65 -7.46 28.12
CA TYR A 195 7.75 -7.40 27.16
C TYR A 195 8.94 -8.30 27.50
N GLN A 196 9.30 -8.46 28.78
CA GLN A 196 10.39 -9.36 29.18
C GLN A 196 9.99 -10.83 29.02
N ASP A 197 8.78 -11.18 29.46
CA ASP A 197 8.25 -12.55 29.38
C ASP A 197 8.12 -12.97 27.89
N GLU A 198 7.66 -12.07 27.01
CA GLU A 198 7.55 -12.26 25.56
C GLU A 198 8.88 -12.59 24.85
N ILE A 199 10.00 -12.04 25.34
CA ILE A 199 11.33 -12.38 24.81
C ILE A 199 11.61 -13.87 25.04
N GLU A 200 11.29 -14.37 26.23
CA GLU A 200 11.47 -15.78 26.60
C GLU A 200 10.52 -16.68 25.80
N HIS A 201 9.27 -16.25 25.60
CA HIS A 201 8.26 -16.99 24.84
C HIS A 201 8.64 -17.15 23.37
N VAL A 202 9.12 -16.07 22.74
CA VAL A 202 9.66 -16.11 21.37
C VAL A 202 10.90 -17.00 21.30
N GLY A 203 11.80 -16.91 22.28
CA GLY A 203 13.00 -17.75 22.35
C GLY A 203 12.68 -19.25 22.49
N PHE A 204 11.69 -19.59 23.31
CA PHE A 204 11.17 -20.94 23.44
C PHE A 204 10.61 -21.45 22.10
N GLY A 205 9.78 -20.66 21.44
CA GLY A 205 9.22 -21.00 20.12
C GLY A 205 10.30 -21.21 19.07
N LEU A 206 11.28 -20.31 19.00
CA LEU A 206 12.39 -20.38 18.06
C LEU A 206 13.24 -21.64 18.25
N LYS A 207 13.53 -22.01 19.50
CA LYS A 207 14.28 -23.23 19.82
C LYS A 207 13.60 -24.48 19.26
N TRP A 208 12.29 -24.60 19.43
CA TRP A 208 11.53 -25.74 18.93
C TRP A 208 11.31 -25.69 17.43
N PHE A 209 11.04 -24.50 16.88
CA PHE A 209 10.98 -24.28 15.44
C PHE A 209 12.25 -24.77 14.74
N ARG A 210 13.43 -24.38 15.23
CA ARG A 210 14.73 -24.82 14.68
C ARG A 210 14.95 -26.34 14.77
N ARG A 211 14.35 -27.01 15.76
CA ARG A 211 14.46 -28.46 15.94
C ARG A 211 13.56 -29.24 14.97
N TRP A 212 12.42 -28.67 14.58
CA TRP A 212 11.43 -29.35 13.73
C TRP A 212 11.44 -28.90 12.27
N LYS A 213 11.97 -27.72 11.95
CA LYS A 213 12.07 -27.25 10.55
C LYS A 213 12.93 -28.21 9.71
N ALA A 214 12.66 -28.25 8.42
CA ALA A 214 13.44 -29.03 7.47
C ALA A 214 14.93 -28.59 7.46
N SER A 215 15.83 -29.58 7.38
CA SER A 215 17.28 -29.33 7.29
C SER A 215 17.62 -28.58 6.00
N GLY A 216 18.64 -27.72 6.06
CA GLY A 216 19.15 -26.96 4.91
C GLY A 216 18.39 -25.67 4.57
N LYS A 217 17.28 -25.35 5.27
CA LYS A 217 16.58 -24.07 5.12
C LYS A 217 17.02 -23.05 6.16
N THR A 218 17.05 -21.78 5.77
CA THR A 218 17.17 -20.67 6.72
C THR A 218 15.92 -20.61 7.62
N ASP A 219 16.01 -19.93 8.77
CA ASP A 219 14.84 -19.75 9.64
C ASP A 219 13.74 -18.95 8.94
N TRP A 220 14.12 -17.96 8.12
CA TRP A 220 13.20 -17.11 7.39
C TRP A 220 12.41 -17.87 6.32
N ASP A 221 13.09 -18.68 5.52
CA ASP A 221 12.45 -19.44 4.44
C ASP A 221 11.49 -20.48 5.02
N ALA A 222 11.93 -21.22 6.03
CA ALA A 222 11.09 -22.20 6.71
C ALA A 222 9.86 -21.54 7.36
N TYR A 223 10.02 -20.36 7.95
CA TYR A 223 8.93 -19.63 8.62
C TYR A 223 7.90 -19.17 7.59
N ARG A 224 8.35 -18.58 6.48
CA ARG A 224 7.49 -18.10 5.40
C ARG A 224 6.69 -19.20 4.73
N GLU A 225 7.33 -20.32 4.43
CA GLU A 225 6.66 -21.45 3.77
C GLU A 225 5.63 -22.12 4.68
N ARG A 226 5.88 -22.12 6.00
CA ARG A 226 4.99 -22.76 6.97
C ARG A 226 3.74 -21.93 7.27
N LEU A 227 3.81 -20.62 7.09
CA LEU A 227 2.65 -19.73 7.27
C LEU A 227 1.64 -19.89 6.13
N ILE A 228 0.38 -20.06 6.52
CA ILE A 228 -0.74 -20.21 5.59
C ILE A 228 -1.61 -18.94 5.65
N PHE A 229 -2.07 -18.48 4.48
CA PHE A 229 -3.02 -17.37 4.38
C PHE A 229 -4.24 -17.60 5.31
N PRO A 230 -4.69 -16.59 6.07
CA PRO A 230 -4.35 -15.16 5.96
C PRO A 230 -3.17 -14.70 6.82
N LEU A 231 -2.42 -15.62 7.45
CA LEU A 231 -1.22 -15.26 8.19
C LEU A 231 -0.03 -15.06 7.24
N SER A 232 0.82 -14.12 7.62
CA SER A 232 2.07 -13.83 6.93
C SER A 232 3.05 -13.16 7.90
N PRO A 233 4.35 -13.07 7.55
CA PRO A 233 5.34 -12.38 8.38
C PRO A 233 4.96 -10.94 8.70
N ALA A 234 4.11 -10.30 7.87
CA ALA A 234 3.62 -8.96 8.16
C ALA A 234 2.83 -8.89 9.47
N ARG A 235 2.28 -10.00 9.97
CA ARG A 235 1.61 -10.08 11.29
C ARG A 235 2.58 -10.14 12.46
N ALA A 236 3.85 -10.48 12.23
CA ALA A 236 4.86 -10.64 13.28
C ALA A 236 5.51 -9.33 13.73
N LYS A 237 4.94 -8.17 13.39
CA LYS A 237 5.48 -6.86 13.73
C LYS A 237 4.44 -5.78 13.94
N GLY A 238 4.75 -4.82 14.80
CA GLY A 238 4.02 -3.57 15.02
C GLY A 238 4.59 -2.43 14.18
N ASN A 239 4.23 -1.19 14.55
CA ASN A 239 4.76 0.01 13.89
C ASN A 239 6.17 0.35 14.39
N ASP A 240 6.40 0.20 15.71
CA ASP A 240 7.71 0.40 16.34
C ASP A 240 8.51 -0.92 16.36
N PHE A 241 9.18 -1.23 15.25
CA PHE A 241 9.89 -2.49 15.06
C PHE A 241 11.05 -2.69 16.05
N ASN A 242 10.90 -3.62 16.97
CA ASN A 242 11.88 -3.95 18.00
C ASN A 242 12.89 -5.01 17.52
N ALA A 243 13.95 -4.55 16.86
CA ALA A 243 15.06 -5.41 16.47
C ALA A 243 15.85 -5.96 17.67
N ALA A 244 15.94 -5.19 18.76
CA ALA A 244 16.73 -5.56 19.94
C ALA A 244 16.12 -6.74 20.69
N GLY A 245 14.82 -6.70 21.00
CA GLY A 245 14.12 -7.81 21.65
C GLY A 245 14.12 -9.09 20.82
N ARG A 246 14.06 -8.98 19.48
CA ARG A 246 14.20 -10.15 18.59
C ARG A 246 15.60 -10.76 18.64
N LEU A 247 16.65 -9.94 18.70
CA LEU A 247 18.02 -10.43 18.90
C LEU A 247 18.19 -11.12 20.26
N GLU A 248 17.59 -10.55 21.31
CA GLU A 248 17.61 -11.09 22.67
C GLU A 248 16.89 -12.44 22.74
N ALA A 249 15.76 -12.59 22.05
CA ALA A 249 15.05 -13.85 21.88
C ALA A 249 15.83 -14.88 21.02
N GLY A 250 16.95 -14.49 20.41
CA GLY A 250 17.85 -15.36 19.66
C GLY A 250 17.58 -15.46 18.15
N LEU A 251 16.75 -14.58 17.58
CA LEU A 251 16.53 -14.49 16.13
C LEU A 251 17.78 -13.95 15.43
N ASP A 252 18.13 -14.55 14.30
CA ASP A 252 19.31 -14.15 13.54
C ASP A 252 19.10 -12.78 12.88
N ARG A 253 20.20 -12.02 12.70
CA ARG A 253 20.17 -10.69 12.08
C ARG A 253 19.51 -10.69 10.70
N GLY A 254 19.73 -11.74 9.90
CA GLY A 254 19.11 -11.89 8.57
C GLY A 254 17.58 -11.96 8.66
N PHE A 255 17.05 -12.83 9.54
CA PHE A 255 15.61 -12.95 9.78
C PHE A 255 14.99 -11.60 10.17
N ILE A 256 15.64 -10.88 11.09
CA ILE A 256 15.17 -9.59 11.59
C ILE A 256 15.15 -8.55 10.47
N GLN A 257 16.18 -8.52 9.62
CA GLN A 257 16.26 -7.61 8.48
C GLN A 257 15.17 -7.90 7.44
N ASP A 258 14.98 -9.17 7.08
CA ASP A 258 13.98 -9.59 6.11
C ASP A 258 12.57 -9.30 6.62
N LEU A 259 12.30 -9.57 7.91
CA LEU A 259 11.03 -9.22 8.54
C LEU A 259 10.78 -7.70 8.55
N LYS A 260 11.80 -6.87 8.83
CA LYS A 260 11.66 -5.40 8.87
C LYS A 260 11.16 -4.86 7.53
N ILE A 261 11.69 -5.35 6.41
CA ILE A 261 11.33 -4.90 5.06
C ILE A 261 10.12 -5.64 4.47
N PHE A 262 9.75 -6.82 4.99
CA PHE A 262 8.62 -7.59 4.46
C PHE A 262 7.30 -6.83 4.63
N GLN A 263 6.52 -6.70 3.56
CA GLN A 263 5.19 -6.09 3.61
C GLN A 263 4.17 -6.96 2.92
N GLN A 264 2.98 -7.00 3.51
CA GLN A 264 1.81 -7.66 2.95
C GLN A 264 0.56 -7.13 3.66
N SER A 265 -0.54 -7.05 2.92
CA SER A 265 -1.82 -6.67 3.49
C SER A 265 -2.27 -7.56 4.65
N ARG A 266 -2.75 -6.89 5.70
CA ARG A 266 -3.34 -7.47 6.92
C ARG A 266 -4.88 -7.58 6.83
N GLY A 267 -5.43 -7.69 5.63
CA GLY A 267 -6.86 -7.93 5.41
C GLY A 267 -7.57 -6.89 4.54
N ARG A 268 -6.92 -5.78 4.18
CA ARG A 268 -7.41 -4.89 3.13
C ARG A 268 -7.17 -5.51 1.75
N THR A 269 -8.07 -5.30 0.80
CA THR A 269 -7.81 -5.60 -0.60
C THR A 269 -6.80 -4.59 -1.17
N PRO A 270 -5.59 -5.02 -1.59
CA PRO A 270 -4.52 -4.12 -1.99
C PRO A 270 -4.71 -3.62 -3.44
N ASN A 271 -4.29 -2.40 -3.73
CA ASN A 271 -4.16 -1.95 -5.11
C ASN A 271 -2.89 -2.56 -5.71
N VAL A 272 -2.90 -2.82 -7.01
CA VAL A 272 -1.77 -3.42 -7.72
C VAL A 272 -1.22 -2.42 -8.72
N LEU A 273 0.03 -2.02 -8.50
CA LEU A 273 0.72 -1.01 -9.28
C LEU A 273 1.74 -1.67 -10.22
N TRP A 274 1.88 -1.10 -11.42
CA TRP A 274 2.89 -1.51 -12.40
C TRP A 274 3.38 -0.30 -13.17
N PHE A 275 4.70 -0.21 -13.36
CA PHE A 275 5.29 0.88 -14.12
C PHE A 275 5.41 0.50 -15.60
N ASN A 276 4.68 1.19 -16.49
CA ASN A 276 4.75 1.04 -17.94
C ASN A 276 5.01 2.39 -18.63
N PRO A 277 6.28 2.78 -18.81
CA PRO A 277 6.66 4.12 -19.30
C PRO A 277 6.46 4.34 -20.81
N GLN A 278 5.81 3.39 -21.48
CA GLN A 278 5.66 3.36 -22.94
C GLN A 278 4.20 3.40 -23.40
N ALA A 279 3.30 3.77 -22.48
CA ALA A 279 1.87 3.71 -22.70
C ALA A 279 1.43 4.57 -23.89
N GLU A 280 2.06 5.72 -24.11
CA GLU A 280 1.79 6.60 -25.24
C GLU A 280 2.16 5.96 -26.58
N GLN A 281 3.26 5.21 -26.67
CA GLN A 281 3.63 4.51 -27.90
C GLN A 281 2.68 3.33 -28.18
N CYS A 282 2.28 2.60 -27.14
CA CYS A 282 1.24 1.57 -27.24
C CYS A 282 -0.12 2.17 -27.64
N ALA A 283 -0.44 3.36 -27.12
CA ALA A 283 -1.64 4.11 -27.49
C ALA A 283 -1.57 4.58 -28.96
N ALA A 284 -0.40 5.02 -29.43
CA ALA A 284 -0.21 5.45 -30.82
C ALA A 284 -0.55 4.33 -31.81
N SER A 285 0.02 3.14 -31.61
CA SER A 285 -0.21 1.96 -32.47
C SER A 285 -1.50 1.20 -32.14
N ASN A 286 -2.14 1.51 -31.01
CA ASN A 286 -3.28 0.78 -30.44
C ASN A 286 -3.03 -0.74 -30.31
N CYS A 287 -1.79 -1.12 -30.00
CA CYS A 287 -1.41 -2.51 -29.83
C CYS A 287 -0.25 -2.64 -28.84
N VAL A 288 0.00 -3.87 -28.37
CA VAL A 288 1.20 -4.16 -27.58
C VAL A 288 2.41 -4.12 -28.51
N ILE A 289 3.39 -3.29 -28.19
CA ILE A 289 4.61 -3.13 -28.98
C ILE A 289 5.83 -3.73 -28.26
N THR A 290 6.82 -4.15 -29.06
CA THR A 290 8.13 -4.52 -28.53
C THR A 290 8.94 -3.27 -28.24
N SER A 291 9.29 -3.07 -26.97
CA SER A 291 10.05 -1.92 -26.51
C SER A 291 11.51 -1.98 -26.99
N PRO A 292 12.12 -0.87 -27.41
CA PRO A 292 13.57 -0.78 -27.57
C PRO A 292 14.30 -1.09 -26.25
N LYS A 293 15.53 -1.62 -26.32
CA LYS A 293 16.32 -1.98 -25.12
C LYS A 293 16.47 -0.84 -24.11
N ILE A 294 16.64 0.39 -24.60
CA ILE A 294 16.75 1.58 -23.74
C ILE A 294 15.47 1.84 -22.93
N THR A 295 14.30 1.61 -23.53
CA THR A 295 13.00 1.75 -22.86
C THR A 295 12.78 0.62 -21.85
N GLN A 296 13.20 -0.61 -22.16
CA GLN A 296 13.16 -1.73 -21.21
C GLN A 296 14.05 -1.45 -19.98
N GLN A 297 15.26 -0.92 -20.21
CA GLN A 297 16.15 -0.51 -19.13
C GLN A 297 15.52 0.59 -18.27
N LEU A 298 14.96 1.64 -18.90
CA LEU A 298 14.25 2.71 -18.19
C LEU A 298 13.10 2.17 -17.34
N GLN A 299 12.30 1.26 -17.91
CA GLN A 299 11.21 0.63 -17.17
C GLN A 299 11.72 -0.14 -15.96
N SER A 300 12.79 -0.91 -16.10
CA SER A 300 13.40 -1.65 -15.00
C SER A 300 13.95 -0.70 -13.92
N ASP A 301 14.72 0.31 -14.30
CA ASP A 301 15.38 1.23 -13.37
C ASP A 301 14.38 2.08 -12.58
N LEU A 302 13.24 2.42 -13.20
CA LEU A 302 12.20 3.25 -12.62
C LEU A 302 10.97 2.44 -12.17
N ALA A 303 11.03 1.11 -12.17
CA ALA A 303 9.92 0.25 -11.77
C ALA A 303 9.45 0.48 -10.33
N PHE A 304 10.33 1.04 -9.49
CA PHE A 304 10.00 1.38 -8.10
C PHE A 304 9.21 2.70 -7.96
N LEU A 305 9.14 3.55 -8.98
CA LEU A 305 8.47 4.86 -8.89
C LEU A 305 7.03 4.81 -8.34
N PRO A 306 6.18 3.84 -8.73
CA PRO A 306 4.82 3.79 -8.19
C PRO A 306 4.77 3.51 -6.68
N ALA A 307 5.84 3.00 -6.05
CA ALA A 307 5.90 2.78 -4.61
C ALA A 307 5.61 4.06 -3.81
N TYR A 308 6.05 5.23 -4.30
CA TYR A 308 5.83 6.52 -3.63
C TYR A 308 4.36 6.99 -3.66
N LEU A 309 3.54 6.40 -4.53
CA LEU A 309 2.10 6.64 -4.61
C LEU A 309 1.29 5.56 -3.88
N SER A 310 1.96 4.52 -3.39
CA SER A 310 1.33 3.33 -2.84
C SER A 310 1.10 3.46 -1.33
N ARG A 311 0.10 2.75 -0.81
CA ARG A 311 -0.02 2.48 0.63
C ARG A 311 0.92 1.33 1.00
N GLN A 312 1.27 1.23 2.29
CA GLN A 312 2.21 0.20 2.81
C GLN A 312 1.80 -1.26 2.50
N ASP A 313 0.53 -1.48 2.21
CA ASP A 313 -0.05 -2.78 1.95
C ASP A 313 -0.54 -2.94 0.50
N ASP A 314 -0.27 -1.98 -0.38
CA ASP A 314 -0.45 -2.16 -1.83
C ASP A 314 0.63 -3.07 -2.41
N VAL A 315 0.39 -3.58 -3.62
CA VAL A 315 1.30 -4.46 -4.36
C VAL A 315 1.98 -3.67 -5.46
N LEU A 316 3.30 -3.80 -5.56
CA LEU A 316 4.07 -3.32 -6.68
C LEU A 316 4.63 -4.50 -7.46
N ILE A 317 4.29 -4.58 -8.76
CA ILE A 317 4.82 -5.61 -9.65
C ILE A 317 5.96 -5.02 -10.47
N MET A 318 7.06 -5.75 -10.55
CA MET A 318 8.23 -5.39 -11.36
C MET A 318 9.00 -6.62 -11.82
N THR A 319 9.84 -6.49 -12.85
CA THR A 319 10.63 -7.61 -13.38
C THR A 319 11.60 -8.17 -12.35
N GLN A 320 12.32 -7.29 -11.64
CA GLN A 320 13.30 -7.65 -10.63
C GLN A 320 13.05 -6.85 -9.36
N PRO A 321 12.84 -7.51 -8.21
CA PRO A 321 12.73 -6.82 -6.93
C PRO A 321 14.02 -6.03 -6.59
N PRO A 322 13.92 -4.89 -5.90
CA PRO A 322 15.09 -4.13 -5.49
C PRO A 322 15.89 -4.90 -4.43
N SER A 323 17.16 -4.52 -4.25
CA SER A 323 17.97 -5.08 -3.16
C SER A 323 17.40 -4.73 -1.79
N ALA A 324 17.62 -5.60 -0.80
CA ALA A 324 17.22 -5.32 0.58
C ALA A 324 17.86 -4.04 1.13
N GLU A 325 19.06 -3.67 0.66
CA GLU A 325 19.75 -2.42 1.01
C GLU A 325 18.99 -1.19 0.51
N PHE A 326 18.54 -1.21 -0.74
CA PHE A 326 17.70 -0.15 -1.30
C PHE A 326 16.39 -0.02 -0.53
N LEU A 327 15.71 -1.14 -0.24
CA LEU A 327 14.45 -1.11 0.51
C LEU A 327 14.62 -0.54 1.93
N ARG A 328 15.76 -0.83 2.57
CA ARG A 328 16.09 -0.25 3.88
C ARG A 328 16.34 1.25 3.78
N SER A 329 17.08 1.72 2.78
CA SER A 329 17.34 3.16 2.64
C SER A 329 16.05 3.95 2.44
N ILE A 330 15.08 3.40 1.68
CA ILE A 330 13.74 3.98 1.53
C ILE A 330 13.00 4.06 2.87
N GLN A 331 13.01 3.00 3.69
CA GLN A 331 12.40 3.03 5.02
C GLN A 331 13.08 4.01 5.97
N ASP A 332 14.41 4.10 5.93
CA ASP A 332 15.18 5.01 6.78
C ASP A 332 14.92 6.48 6.39
N CYS A 333 14.53 6.75 5.14
CA CYS A 333 13.98 8.04 4.71
C CYS A 333 12.53 8.31 5.14
N GLY A 334 11.88 7.38 5.85
CA GLY A 334 10.52 7.52 6.37
C GLY A 334 9.41 7.12 5.40
N PHE A 335 9.74 6.47 4.28
CA PHE A 335 8.73 5.96 3.34
C PHE A 335 8.27 4.55 3.72
N HIS A 336 6.98 4.30 3.52
CA HIS A 336 6.45 2.95 3.60
C HIS A 336 6.86 2.14 2.36
N LEU A 337 7.07 0.84 2.55
CA LEU A 337 7.30 -0.08 1.43
C LEU A 337 5.97 -0.73 1.02
N PRO A 338 5.70 -0.94 -0.27
CA PRO A 338 4.64 -1.84 -0.72
C PRO A 338 5.07 -3.30 -0.57
N GLU A 339 4.12 -4.22 -0.74
CA GLU A 339 4.41 -5.62 -1.04
C GLU A 339 4.97 -5.72 -2.48
N ILE A 340 6.13 -6.36 -2.65
CA ILE A 340 6.80 -6.45 -3.96
C ILE A 340 6.66 -7.87 -4.52
N HIS A 341 6.21 -7.95 -5.78
CA HIS A 341 6.13 -9.21 -6.53
C HIS A 341 6.87 -9.11 -7.85
N ALA A 342 7.57 -10.18 -8.20
CA ALA A 342 8.18 -10.31 -9.52
C ALA A 342 7.08 -10.53 -10.58
N SER A 343 7.22 -9.95 -11.77
CA SER A 343 6.36 -10.27 -12.91
C SER A 343 6.53 -11.73 -13.33
N ALA A 344 5.46 -12.31 -13.88
CA ALA A 344 5.49 -13.66 -14.42
C ALA A 344 5.91 -13.63 -15.89
N ARG A 345 6.73 -14.59 -16.32
CA ARG A 345 7.01 -14.81 -17.74
C ARG A 345 5.89 -15.62 -18.37
N SER A 346 5.47 -15.26 -19.57
CA SER A 346 4.48 -16.05 -20.28
C SER A 346 5.09 -17.34 -20.84
N ALA A 347 4.37 -18.46 -20.66
CA ALA A 347 4.80 -19.78 -21.12
C ALA A 347 4.79 -19.92 -22.65
N ASP A 348 4.08 -19.04 -23.35
CA ASP A 348 3.93 -18.97 -24.80
C ASP A 348 4.98 -18.08 -25.49
N GLY A 349 5.99 -17.59 -24.74
CA GLY A 349 6.94 -16.61 -25.25
C GLY A 349 6.38 -15.19 -25.40
N GLY A 350 5.12 -14.96 -25.01
CA GLY A 350 4.57 -13.63 -24.78
C GLY A 350 5.31 -12.92 -23.65
N GLY A 351 5.34 -11.60 -23.68
CA GLY A 351 6.07 -10.76 -22.72
C GLY A 351 5.67 -10.94 -21.25
N GLU A 352 6.12 -10.02 -20.41
CA GLU A 352 5.82 -10.05 -18.98
C GLU A 352 4.31 -9.93 -18.70
N ARG A 353 3.85 -10.56 -17.62
CA ARG A 353 2.46 -10.46 -17.14
C ARG A 353 2.43 -10.32 -15.62
N ALA A 354 1.32 -9.82 -15.09
CA ALA A 354 1.08 -9.82 -13.66
C ALA A 354 0.99 -11.26 -13.12
N PRO A 355 1.62 -11.57 -11.96
CA PRO A 355 1.51 -12.88 -11.33
C PRO A 355 0.12 -13.13 -10.74
N ASP A 356 -0.24 -14.40 -10.56
CA ASP A 356 -1.44 -14.78 -9.82
C ASP A 356 -1.21 -14.57 -8.30
N LEU A 357 -1.88 -13.57 -7.73
CA LEU A 357 -1.74 -13.23 -6.30
C LEU A 357 -2.64 -14.06 -5.38
N LYS A 358 -3.50 -14.94 -5.91
CA LYS A 358 -4.38 -15.87 -5.18
C LYS A 358 -5.19 -15.24 -4.03
N ARG A 359 -5.59 -13.97 -4.18
CA ARG A 359 -6.38 -13.22 -3.19
C ARG A 359 -7.21 -12.13 -3.84
N LYS A 360 -8.20 -11.59 -3.12
CA LYS A 360 -8.98 -10.43 -3.58
C LYS A 360 -8.12 -9.16 -3.64
N LEU A 361 -8.25 -8.40 -4.72
CA LEU A 361 -7.54 -7.16 -4.99
C LEU A 361 -8.48 -5.95 -4.93
N GLY A 362 -7.93 -4.78 -4.62
CA GLY A 362 -8.66 -3.51 -4.56
C GLY A 362 -8.91 -2.99 -5.96
N GLU A 363 -7.86 -2.44 -6.58
CA GLU A 363 -7.86 -1.89 -7.94
C GLU A 363 -6.54 -2.21 -8.66
N LEU A 364 -6.56 -2.14 -9.99
CA LEU A 364 -5.37 -2.22 -10.82
C LEU A 364 -4.98 -0.81 -11.25
N ARG A 365 -3.72 -0.44 -11.03
CA ARG A 365 -3.19 0.90 -11.23
C ARG A 365 -1.87 0.85 -12.02
N PRO A 366 -1.91 0.58 -13.33
CA PRO A 366 -0.74 0.81 -14.17
C PRO A 366 -0.32 2.28 -14.11
N TRP A 367 0.91 2.58 -14.52
CA TRP A 367 1.38 3.96 -14.71
C TRP A 367 0.46 4.70 -15.68
N ALA A 368 0.04 4.02 -16.75
CA ALA A 368 -1.05 4.48 -17.59
C ALA A 368 -1.79 3.30 -18.25
N TRP A 369 -3.11 3.42 -18.38
CA TRP A 369 -3.92 2.44 -19.10
C TRP A 369 -3.69 2.54 -20.60
N SER A 370 -3.20 1.46 -21.21
CA SER A 370 -3.00 1.28 -22.64
C SER A 370 -3.03 -0.22 -22.99
N PRO A 371 -2.95 -0.63 -24.27
CA PRO A 371 -3.03 -2.04 -24.67
C PRO A 371 -2.06 -2.97 -23.92
N ASP A 372 -0.87 -2.49 -23.57
CA ASP A 372 0.13 -3.29 -22.85
C ASP A 372 -0.27 -3.58 -21.40
N SER A 373 -0.73 -2.59 -20.65
CA SER A 373 -1.24 -2.74 -19.28
C SER A 373 -2.50 -3.58 -19.23
N HIS A 374 -3.38 -3.44 -20.23
CA HIS A 374 -4.57 -4.25 -20.38
C HIS A 374 -4.20 -5.74 -20.54
N ALA A 375 -3.24 -6.04 -21.44
CA ALA A 375 -2.72 -7.39 -21.62
C ALA A 375 -1.95 -7.91 -20.39
N PHE A 376 -1.17 -7.06 -19.74
CA PHE A 376 -0.37 -7.39 -18.56
C PHE A 376 -1.24 -7.87 -17.39
N PHE A 377 -2.37 -7.19 -17.17
CA PHE A 377 -3.28 -7.45 -16.04
C PHE A 377 -4.45 -8.37 -16.33
N GLU A 378 -4.61 -8.86 -17.57
CA GLU A 378 -5.77 -9.65 -18.02
C GLU A 378 -6.20 -10.74 -17.01
N ARG A 379 -5.23 -11.49 -16.44
CA ARG A 379 -5.48 -12.58 -15.49
C ARG A 379 -5.82 -12.12 -14.08
N CYS A 380 -5.41 -10.92 -13.70
CA CYS A 380 -5.69 -10.35 -12.39
C CYS A 380 -7.07 -9.68 -12.32
N LEU A 381 -7.70 -9.37 -13.47
CA LEU A 381 -8.99 -8.70 -13.52
C LEU A 381 -10.07 -9.43 -12.71
N SER A 382 -10.12 -10.76 -12.80
CA SER A 382 -11.08 -11.58 -12.05
C SER A 382 -10.87 -11.56 -10.53
N GLN A 383 -9.70 -11.12 -10.05
CA GLN A 383 -9.35 -11.03 -8.64
C GLN A 383 -9.74 -9.70 -8.01
N VAL A 384 -10.03 -8.68 -8.84
CA VAL A 384 -10.43 -7.34 -8.39
C VAL A 384 -11.82 -7.40 -7.77
N ALA A 385 -12.00 -6.78 -6.60
CA ALA A 385 -13.26 -6.82 -5.86
C ALA A 385 -14.43 -6.18 -6.64
N ARG A 386 -14.12 -5.17 -7.47
CA ARG A 386 -15.05 -4.49 -8.37
C ARG A 386 -14.39 -4.34 -9.75
N PRO A 387 -14.39 -5.40 -10.58
CA PRO A 387 -13.69 -5.35 -11.86
C PRO A 387 -14.39 -4.38 -12.82
N ARG A 388 -13.60 -3.57 -13.53
CA ARG A 388 -14.09 -2.77 -14.66
C ARG A 388 -14.16 -3.66 -15.91
N SER A 389 -15.07 -3.36 -16.82
CA SER A 389 -15.10 -4.03 -18.13
C SER A 389 -13.82 -3.72 -18.91
N HIS A 390 -13.43 -4.61 -19.82
CA HIS A 390 -12.28 -4.40 -20.71
C HIS A 390 -12.39 -3.08 -21.47
N ASP A 391 -13.57 -2.78 -22.03
CA ASP A 391 -13.87 -1.53 -22.73
C ASP A 391 -13.75 -0.29 -21.82
N ALA A 392 -14.12 -0.40 -20.54
CA ALA A 392 -13.94 0.68 -19.58
C ALA A 392 -12.47 0.92 -19.19
N LEU A 393 -11.57 -0.04 -19.41
CA LEU A 393 -10.14 0.09 -19.12
C LEU A 393 -9.36 0.67 -20.30
N TRP A 394 -9.75 0.32 -21.53
CA TRP A 394 -9.15 0.85 -22.74
C TRP A 394 -10.15 0.86 -23.90
N ASN A 395 -10.33 2.03 -24.50
CA ASN A 395 -11.17 2.25 -25.68
C ASN A 395 -10.64 3.46 -26.48
N GLU A 396 -11.24 3.75 -27.63
CA GLU A 396 -10.81 4.87 -28.49
C GLU A 396 -10.97 6.24 -27.81
N SER A 397 -11.97 6.43 -26.94
CA SER A 397 -12.14 7.69 -26.20
C SER A 397 -10.99 7.91 -25.20
N LEU A 398 -10.61 6.87 -24.44
CA LEU A 398 -9.46 6.93 -23.53
C LEU A 398 -8.15 7.10 -24.31
N ARG A 399 -8.02 6.44 -25.46
CA ARG A 399 -6.87 6.63 -26.35
C ARG A 399 -6.75 8.07 -26.84
N ALA A 400 -7.87 8.72 -27.17
CA ALA A 400 -7.88 10.11 -27.62
C ALA A 400 -7.26 11.07 -26.58
N LEU A 401 -7.42 10.80 -25.28
CA LEU A 401 -6.83 11.62 -24.20
C LEU A 401 -5.29 11.66 -24.23
N TYR A 402 -4.63 10.67 -24.85
CA TYR A 402 -3.17 10.65 -25.02
C TYR A 402 -2.70 11.56 -26.17
N SER A 403 -3.62 12.00 -27.03
CA SER A 403 -3.30 12.77 -28.24
C SER A 403 -3.18 14.26 -27.95
N LYS A 404 -2.05 14.84 -28.34
CA LYS A 404 -1.90 16.31 -28.35
C LYS A 404 -2.87 16.99 -29.32
N ALA A 405 -3.28 16.31 -30.40
CA ALA A 405 -4.26 16.87 -31.33
C ALA A 405 -5.62 16.99 -30.65
N TRP A 406 -6.03 15.97 -29.88
CA TRP A 406 -7.23 16.05 -29.05
C TRP A 406 -7.11 17.16 -28.00
N SER A 407 -5.97 17.24 -27.30
CA SER A 407 -5.73 18.28 -26.29
C SER A 407 -5.82 19.70 -26.87
N ALA A 408 -5.28 19.93 -28.07
CA ALA A 408 -5.33 21.21 -28.75
C ALA A 408 -6.76 21.57 -29.19
N GLN A 409 -7.49 20.63 -29.78
CA GLN A 409 -8.90 20.81 -30.16
C GLN A 409 -9.81 21.05 -28.96
N TRP A 410 -9.62 20.28 -27.89
CA TRP A 410 -10.39 20.44 -26.65
C TRP A 410 -10.10 21.80 -26.01
N GLY A 411 -8.84 22.21 -25.96
CA GLY A 411 -8.44 23.53 -25.44
C GLY A 411 -8.97 24.69 -26.29
N GLN A 412 -8.99 24.54 -27.62
CA GLN A 412 -9.57 25.51 -28.54
C GLN A 412 -11.08 25.68 -28.28
N ALA A 413 -11.83 24.58 -28.20
CA ALA A 413 -13.25 24.61 -27.89
C ALA A 413 -13.51 25.20 -26.48
N PHE A 414 -12.63 24.90 -25.53
CA PHE A 414 -12.66 25.50 -24.20
C PHE A 414 -12.53 27.03 -24.26
N ALA A 415 -11.53 27.54 -24.98
CA ALA A 415 -11.30 28.96 -25.13
C ALA A 415 -12.43 29.68 -25.86
N ALA A 416 -13.02 29.08 -26.89
CA ALA A 416 -14.15 29.66 -27.63
C ALA A 416 -15.37 29.92 -26.70
N ASP A 417 -15.67 28.96 -25.81
CA ASP A 417 -16.76 29.10 -24.84
C ASP A 417 -16.44 30.09 -23.70
N HIS A 418 -15.17 30.47 -23.55
CA HIS A 418 -14.68 31.37 -22.50
C HIS A 418 -13.98 32.62 -23.06
N HIS A 419 -14.35 33.06 -24.27
CA HIS A 419 -13.75 34.21 -24.96
C HIS A 419 -13.81 35.53 -24.17
N ALA A 420 -14.68 35.62 -23.16
CA ALA A 420 -14.77 36.77 -22.26
C ALA A 420 -13.63 36.83 -21.22
N LEU A 421 -12.87 35.75 -21.02
CA LEU A 421 -11.76 35.70 -20.08
C LEU A 421 -10.49 36.27 -20.72
N ASP A 422 -10.07 37.45 -20.25
CA ASP A 422 -8.88 38.18 -20.74
C ASP A 422 -7.53 37.53 -20.41
N TRP A 423 -7.54 36.45 -19.63
CA TRP A 423 -6.36 35.72 -19.17
C TRP A 423 -6.27 34.30 -19.73
N VAL A 424 -7.27 33.88 -20.52
CA VAL A 424 -7.24 32.65 -21.32
C VAL A 424 -6.86 33.04 -22.75
N ALA A 425 -5.99 32.24 -23.36
CA ALA A 425 -5.61 32.38 -24.75
C ALA A 425 -6.85 32.41 -25.67
N PRO A 426 -6.93 33.26 -26.70
CA PRO A 426 -7.99 33.16 -27.69
C PRO A 426 -7.91 31.82 -28.42
N ASP A 427 -9.06 31.30 -28.88
CA ASP A 427 -9.18 30.03 -29.59
C ASP A 427 -8.31 29.97 -30.87
N SER A 428 -8.03 31.12 -31.48
CA SER A 428 -7.19 31.27 -32.68
C SER A 428 -5.70 30.97 -32.47
N ILE A 429 -5.23 30.86 -31.21
CA ILE A 429 -3.80 30.58 -30.89
C ILE A 429 -3.54 29.15 -30.39
N TYR A 430 -4.58 28.31 -30.34
CA TYR A 430 -4.41 26.89 -30.02
C TYR A 430 -3.88 26.09 -31.21
N GLY A 431 -3.26 24.94 -30.94
CA GLY A 431 -2.58 24.15 -31.96
C GLY A 431 -3.50 23.59 -33.04
N HIS A 432 -3.04 23.61 -34.28
CA HIS A 432 -3.74 23.05 -35.43
C HIS A 432 -3.15 21.68 -35.80
N ALA A 433 -4.00 20.65 -35.88
CA ALA A 433 -3.58 19.34 -36.37
C ALA A 433 -3.48 19.41 -37.91
N ALA A 434 -2.25 19.41 -38.43
CA ALA A 434 -2.00 19.37 -39.86
C ALA A 434 -1.77 17.93 -40.32
N HIS A 435 -2.43 17.53 -41.41
CA HIS A 435 -2.41 16.17 -41.97
C HIS A 435 -1.51 16.05 -43.22
N ASN A 436 -1.07 17.17 -43.76
CA ASN A 436 -0.27 17.24 -44.99
C ASN A 436 0.49 18.58 -45.04
N PHE A 437 1.33 18.75 -46.06
CA PHE A 437 2.15 19.94 -46.26
C PHE A 437 1.32 21.21 -46.48
N GLU A 438 0.16 21.12 -47.12
CA GLU A 438 -0.71 22.27 -47.40
C GLU A 438 -1.26 22.83 -46.09
N GLU A 439 -1.88 21.97 -45.27
CA GLU A 439 -2.40 22.35 -43.95
C GLU A 439 -1.30 22.82 -43.01
N PHE A 440 -0.13 22.18 -43.04
CA PHE A 440 1.03 22.60 -42.27
C PHE A 440 1.46 24.02 -42.63
N THR A 441 1.56 24.31 -43.93
CA THR A 441 1.95 25.63 -44.43
C THR A 441 0.87 26.67 -44.11
N ALA A 442 -0.40 26.32 -44.24
CA ALA A 442 -1.52 27.17 -43.87
C ALA A 442 -1.51 27.52 -42.37
N ALA A 443 -1.29 26.53 -41.49
CA ALA A 443 -1.19 26.75 -40.05
C ALA A 443 0.00 27.67 -39.69
N ARG A 444 1.17 27.43 -40.29
CA ARG A 444 2.35 28.29 -40.11
C ARG A 444 2.07 29.73 -40.54
N LYS A 445 1.40 29.91 -41.68
CA LYS A 445 1.03 31.24 -42.20
C LYS A 445 0.02 31.94 -41.28
N HIS A 446 -1.01 31.23 -40.84
CA HIS A 446 -2.02 31.73 -39.90
C HIS A 446 -1.38 32.30 -38.63
N PHE A 447 -0.46 31.55 -37.99
CA PHE A 447 0.21 32.03 -36.79
C PHE A 447 1.14 33.22 -37.08
N ALA A 448 1.86 33.21 -38.21
CA ALA A 448 2.72 34.33 -38.59
C ALA A 448 1.91 35.62 -38.82
N GLU A 449 0.76 35.55 -39.50
CA GLU A 449 -0.15 36.68 -39.69
C GLU A 449 -0.77 37.16 -38.35
N GLY A 450 -0.97 36.25 -37.41
CA GLY A 450 -1.38 36.53 -36.03
C GLY A 450 -0.29 37.10 -35.12
N GLY A 451 0.93 37.34 -35.63
CA GLY A 451 2.05 37.90 -34.86
C GLY A 451 2.92 36.86 -34.15
N TYR A 452 2.73 35.57 -34.43
CA TYR A 452 3.50 34.45 -33.89
C TYR A 452 4.30 33.77 -35.00
N PRO A 453 5.43 34.36 -35.44
CA PRO A 453 6.17 33.85 -36.59
C PRO A 453 6.95 32.56 -36.29
N HIS A 454 7.13 32.24 -35.01
CA HIS A 454 7.79 31.01 -34.55
C HIS A 454 6.75 29.96 -34.19
N ILE A 455 7.01 28.70 -34.55
CA ILE A 455 6.09 27.59 -34.27
C ILE A 455 6.82 26.41 -33.60
N VAL A 456 6.04 25.57 -32.93
CA VAL A 456 6.47 24.23 -32.50
C VAL A 456 5.53 23.18 -33.05
N CYS A 457 6.13 22.17 -33.65
CA CYS A 457 5.47 21.00 -34.19
C CYS A 457 5.58 19.87 -33.17
N LYS A 458 4.47 19.20 -32.87
CA LYS A 458 4.43 18.09 -31.91
C LYS A 458 3.72 16.90 -32.52
N VAL A 459 4.34 15.73 -32.39
CA VAL A 459 3.72 14.46 -32.77
C VAL A 459 2.67 14.06 -31.71
N PRO A 460 1.44 13.68 -32.12
CA PRO A 460 0.29 13.54 -31.22
C PRO A 460 0.55 12.69 -29.97
N PHE A 461 1.07 11.48 -30.12
CA PHE A 461 1.31 10.50 -29.05
C PHE A 461 2.77 10.43 -28.59
N ALA A 462 3.59 11.45 -28.87
CA ALA A 462 5.00 11.41 -28.48
C ALA A 462 5.24 11.82 -27.00
N THR A 463 6.28 11.29 -26.35
CA THR A 463 6.55 11.45 -24.91
C THR A 463 7.73 12.38 -24.62
N ALA A 464 7.70 13.07 -23.48
CA ALA A 464 8.85 13.80 -22.93
C ALA A 464 9.61 14.70 -23.95
N ALA A 465 8.86 15.41 -24.79
CA ALA A 465 9.37 16.25 -25.90
C ALA A 465 10.13 15.51 -27.02
N HIS A 466 10.23 14.17 -26.98
CA HIS A 466 10.54 13.39 -28.17
C HIS A 466 9.46 13.68 -29.22
N GLY A 467 9.86 13.92 -30.47
CA GLY A 467 8.93 14.29 -31.53
C GLY A 467 8.44 15.74 -31.48
N ASN A 468 9.10 16.62 -30.73
CA ASN A 468 8.90 18.07 -30.87
C ASN A 468 9.96 18.65 -31.84
N ARG A 469 9.54 19.58 -32.70
CA ARG A 469 10.43 20.36 -33.57
C ARG A 469 10.02 21.83 -33.51
N CYS A 470 10.93 22.71 -33.10
CA CYS A 470 10.68 24.16 -33.14
C CYS A 470 11.19 24.69 -34.48
N LEU A 471 10.43 25.58 -35.13
CA LEU A 471 10.83 26.23 -36.37
C LEU A 471 10.77 27.74 -36.18
N LEU A 472 11.84 28.41 -36.61
CA LEU A 472 11.93 29.87 -36.58
C LEU A 472 11.27 30.49 -37.83
N ALA A 473 11.02 31.79 -37.77
CA ALA A 473 10.20 32.55 -38.73
C ALA A 473 10.61 32.31 -40.18
N ASP A 474 11.92 32.39 -40.42
CA ASP A 474 12.52 32.34 -41.76
C ASP A 474 13.15 30.97 -42.07
N GLU A 475 12.88 29.95 -41.24
CA GLU A 475 13.44 28.62 -41.45
C GLU A 475 12.74 27.93 -42.63
N ALA A 476 13.53 27.61 -43.67
CA ALA A 476 13.04 26.90 -44.84
C ALA A 476 12.70 25.44 -44.52
N LEU A 477 11.81 24.83 -45.30
CA LEU A 477 11.49 23.42 -45.18
C LEU A 477 12.67 22.57 -45.68
N SER A 478 13.53 22.15 -44.76
CA SER A 478 14.65 21.28 -45.07
C SER A 478 14.17 19.88 -45.49
N PRO A 479 14.93 19.14 -46.32
CA PRO A 479 14.61 17.76 -46.66
C PRO A 479 14.42 16.87 -45.42
N GLU A 480 15.20 17.09 -44.36
CA GLU A 480 15.11 16.36 -43.10
C GLU A 480 13.79 16.61 -42.38
N LEU A 481 13.33 17.87 -42.35
CA LEU A 481 12.04 18.24 -41.77
C LEU A 481 10.89 17.64 -42.58
N CYS A 482 10.93 17.74 -43.91
CA CYS A 482 9.89 17.17 -44.77
C CYS A 482 9.75 15.66 -44.55
N LYS A 483 10.86 14.93 -44.53
CA LYS A 483 10.87 13.49 -44.24
C LYS A 483 10.32 13.17 -42.85
N TRP A 484 10.62 14.01 -41.86
CA TRP A 484 10.11 13.86 -40.51
C TRP A 484 8.59 14.07 -40.45
N LEU A 485 8.06 15.10 -41.12
CA LEU A 485 6.62 15.36 -41.23
C LEU A 485 5.89 14.20 -41.92
N GLU A 486 6.41 13.73 -43.06
CA GLU A 486 5.87 12.57 -43.78
C GLU A 486 5.81 11.32 -42.90
N THR A 487 6.88 11.04 -42.16
CA THR A 487 6.94 9.91 -41.22
C THR A 487 5.89 10.06 -40.12
N ALA A 488 5.74 11.27 -39.56
CA ALA A 488 4.77 11.55 -38.52
C ALA A 488 3.31 11.38 -39.01
N TRP A 489 3.00 11.88 -40.21
CA TRP A 489 1.67 11.69 -40.83
C TRP A 489 1.38 10.23 -41.14
N GLN A 490 2.36 9.47 -41.62
CA GLN A 490 2.19 8.04 -41.87
C GLN A 490 1.95 7.24 -40.57
N GLN A 491 2.61 7.62 -39.48
CA GLN A 491 2.56 6.85 -38.22
C GLN A 491 1.42 7.27 -37.28
N GLN A 492 1.05 8.55 -37.26
CA GLN A 492 0.12 9.13 -36.28
C GLN A 492 -0.91 10.09 -36.88
N SER A 493 -1.06 10.06 -38.21
CA SER A 493 -2.08 10.78 -39.00
C SER A 493 -2.01 12.31 -38.98
N SER A 494 -1.28 12.94 -38.06
CA SER A 494 -1.20 14.39 -37.94
C SER A 494 0.08 14.84 -37.24
N VAL A 495 0.39 16.13 -37.41
CA VAL A 495 1.36 16.86 -36.61
C VAL A 495 0.66 18.11 -36.08
N VAL A 496 0.70 18.31 -34.77
CA VAL A 496 0.13 19.51 -34.15
C VAL A 496 1.11 20.67 -34.34
N VAL A 497 0.65 21.75 -34.97
CA VAL A 497 1.39 22.99 -35.18
C VAL A 497 0.86 24.03 -34.19
N GLU A 498 1.71 24.50 -33.28
CA GLU A 498 1.36 25.50 -32.27
C GLU A 498 2.27 26.73 -32.40
N PRO A 499 1.80 27.94 -32.05
CA PRO A 499 2.67 29.10 -31.93
C PRO A 499 3.68 28.91 -30.79
N TRP A 500 4.92 29.34 -31.00
CA TRP A 500 5.94 29.37 -29.95
C TRP A 500 5.77 30.63 -29.10
N LEU A 501 5.05 30.48 -27.98
CA LEU A 501 4.72 31.59 -27.08
C LEU A 501 5.88 31.99 -26.16
N GLU A 502 5.89 33.26 -25.74
CA GLU A 502 6.78 33.74 -24.69
C GLU A 502 6.40 33.14 -23.34
N ARG A 503 7.22 32.20 -22.87
CA ARG A 503 7.01 31.52 -21.59
C ARG A 503 7.31 32.46 -20.42
N VAL A 504 6.30 32.70 -19.59
CA VAL A 504 6.42 33.46 -18.33
C VAL A 504 6.42 32.53 -17.11
N PHE A 505 5.55 31.53 -17.09
CA PHE A 505 5.34 30.65 -15.94
C PHE A 505 4.73 29.31 -16.38
N ASP A 506 5.35 28.21 -15.95
CA ASP A 506 4.87 26.86 -16.23
C ASP A 506 4.38 26.17 -14.96
N PHE A 507 3.19 25.57 -15.04
CA PHE A 507 2.63 24.73 -13.98
C PHE A 507 1.79 23.61 -14.58
N SER A 508 1.51 22.60 -13.78
CA SER A 508 0.55 21.56 -14.09
C SER A 508 -0.49 21.45 -12.97
N VAL A 509 -1.68 20.99 -13.34
CA VAL A 509 -2.76 20.65 -12.40
C VAL A 509 -3.07 19.18 -12.59
N GLN A 510 -3.01 18.42 -11.51
CA GLN A 510 -3.25 16.99 -11.52
C GLN A 510 -4.66 16.69 -11.04
N TYR A 511 -5.35 15.81 -11.78
CA TYR A 511 -6.65 15.28 -11.42
C TYR A 511 -6.60 13.74 -11.38
N GLU A 512 -7.53 13.14 -10.64
CA GLU A 512 -7.76 11.71 -10.58
C GLU A 512 -9.23 11.43 -10.90
N MET A 513 -9.47 10.67 -11.98
CA MET A 513 -10.81 10.24 -12.38
C MET A 513 -11.15 8.92 -11.70
N SER A 514 -12.30 8.89 -11.01
CA SER A 514 -12.82 7.71 -10.32
C SER A 514 -14.28 7.45 -10.72
N ALA A 515 -14.89 6.39 -10.21
CA ALA A 515 -16.32 6.16 -10.36
C ALA A 515 -17.19 7.24 -9.65
N GLU A 516 -16.62 7.99 -8.71
CA GLU A 516 -17.27 9.09 -8.00
C GLU A 516 -17.10 10.44 -8.71
N GLY A 517 -16.35 10.47 -9.82
CA GLY A 517 -16.09 11.66 -10.61
C GLY A 517 -14.62 12.09 -10.61
N LEU A 518 -14.38 13.27 -11.18
CA LEU A 518 -13.04 13.86 -11.32
C LEU A 518 -12.65 14.65 -10.06
N LYS A 519 -11.54 14.27 -9.45
CA LYS A 519 -11.02 14.89 -8.23
C LYS A 519 -9.73 15.65 -8.49
N HIS A 520 -9.67 16.91 -8.09
CA HIS A 520 -8.41 17.66 -8.04
C HIS A 520 -7.44 17.07 -7.00
N ILE A 521 -6.18 16.89 -7.41
CA ILE A 521 -5.11 16.34 -6.57
C ILE A 521 -4.15 17.43 -6.11
N SER A 522 -3.46 18.09 -7.05
CA SER A 522 -2.47 19.12 -6.71
C SER A 522 -2.08 20.00 -7.88
N TYR A 523 -1.47 21.15 -7.54
CA TYR A 523 -0.75 22.00 -8.46
C TYR A 523 0.76 21.77 -8.30
N ALA A 524 1.48 21.70 -9.40
CA ALA A 524 2.93 21.60 -9.42
C ALA A 524 3.52 22.71 -10.29
N ARG A 525 4.48 23.46 -9.75
CA ARG A 525 5.24 24.43 -10.55
C ARG A 525 6.35 23.70 -11.28
N MET A 526 6.40 23.87 -12.60
CA MET A 526 7.48 23.32 -13.42
C MET A 526 8.62 24.33 -13.51
N VAL A 527 9.84 23.86 -13.26
CA VAL A 527 11.05 24.65 -13.43
C VAL A 527 11.67 24.23 -14.75
N ASN A 528 11.55 25.11 -15.74
CA ASN A 528 12.10 24.91 -17.07
C ASN A 528 13.14 25.98 -17.36
N ASN A 529 14.16 25.64 -18.14
CA ASN A 529 15.11 26.64 -18.62
C ASN A 529 14.48 27.52 -19.72
N PRO A 530 15.14 28.61 -20.17
CA PRO A 530 14.58 29.47 -21.22
C PRO A 530 14.23 28.75 -22.53
N ARG A 531 14.87 27.61 -22.82
CA ARG A 531 14.59 26.76 -23.99
C ARG A 531 13.43 25.77 -23.76
N GLY A 532 12.86 25.72 -22.56
CA GLY A 532 11.74 24.85 -22.21
C GLY A 532 12.14 23.45 -21.76
N GLN A 533 13.43 23.24 -21.50
CA GLN A 533 13.89 21.95 -20.99
C GLN A 533 13.59 21.86 -19.50
N PHE A 534 13.03 20.73 -19.10
CA PHE A 534 12.68 20.42 -17.72
C PHE A 534 13.91 20.34 -16.81
N GLN A 535 13.85 21.03 -15.67
CA GLN A 535 14.90 21.04 -14.64
C GLN A 535 14.40 20.54 -13.27
N GLY A 536 13.09 20.59 -13.01
CA GLY A 536 12.53 20.09 -11.76
C GLY A 536 11.11 20.58 -11.48
N ILE A 537 10.58 20.19 -10.33
CA ILE A 537 9.25 20.58 -9.85
C ILE A 537 9.37 21.21 -8.47
N LEU A 538 8.61 22.28 -8.22
CA LEU A 538 8.36 22.80 -6.88
C LEU A 538 6.93 22.46 -6.46
N THR A 539 6.81 21.67 -5.39
CA THR A 539 5.54 21.27 -4.77
C THR A 539 5.16 22.21 -3.62
N ASN A 540 3.86 22.34 -3.32
CA ASN A 540 3.30 23.10 -2.18
C ASN A 540 3.67 24.60 -2.12
N ALA A 541 3.95 25.23 -3.26
CA ALA A 541 4.45 26.60 -3.31
C ALA A 541 4.26 27.29 -4.68
N LEU A 542 3.05 27.20 -5.27
CA LEU A 542 2.78 27.64 -6.65
C LEU A 542 3.34 29.05 -6.96
N CYS A 543 3.12 30.01 -6.06
CA CYS A 543 3.54 31.41 -6.24
C CYS A 543 4.84 31.79 -5.52
N LYS A 544 5.52 30.86 -4.84
CA LYS A 544 6.70 31.19 -4.04
C LYS A 544 7.85 31.65 -4.93
N GLY A 545 8.40 32.82 -4.63
CA GLY A 545 9.52 33.41 -5.38
C GLY A 545 9.16 33.91 -6.78
N LEU A 546 7.86 34.08 -7.08
CA LEU A 546 7.42 34.76 -8.30
C LEU A 546 7.44 36.29 -8.11
N ALA A 547 7.59 37.01 -9.21
CA ALA A 547 7.49 38.48 -9.22
C ALA A 547 6.08 38.92 -8.74
N PRO A 548 5.96 40.02 -7.98
CA PRO A 548 4.68 40.49 -7.44
C PRO A 548 3.59 40.66 -8.50
N GLU A 549 3.95 41.08 -9.71
CA GLU A 549 3.03 41.29 -10.84
C GLU A 549 2.41 39.96 -11.27
N LEU A 550 3.22 38.91 -11.39
CA LEU A 550 2.77 37.57 -11.76
C LEU A 550 1.92 36.95 -10.64
N VAL A 551 2.27 37.17 -9.36
CA VAL A 551 1.44 36.75 -8.23
C VAL A 551 0.08 37.44 -8.28
N ARG A 552 0.04 38.76 -8.51
CA ARG A 552 -1.22 39.50 -8.65
C ARG A 552 -2.05 38.95 -9.82
N PHE A 553 -1.42 38.66 -10.96
CA PHE A 553 -2.10 38.09 -12.12
C PHE A 553 -2.71 36.70 -11.82
N LEU A 554 -1.94 35.78 -11.24
CA LEU A 554 -2.43 34.43 -10.91
C LEU A 554 -3.47 34.43 -9.78
N MET A 555 -3.31 35.33 -8.81
CA MET A 555 -4.12 35.36 -7.58
C MET A 555 -5.22 36.41 -7.58
N GLN A 556 -5.45 37.10 -8.70
CA GLN A 556 -6.58 38.02 -8.83
C GLN A 556 -7.87 37.26 -8.53
N ARG A 557 -8.71 37.85 -7.69
CA ARG A 557 -9.94 37.20 -7.22
C ARG A 557 -11.06 37.40 -8.23
N GLU A 558 -11.81 36.34 -8.47
CA GLU A 558 -13.04 36.42 -9.26
C GLU A 558 -14.09 37.26 -8.50
N PRO A 559 -14.68 38.29 -9.13
CA PRO A 559 -15.55 39.25 -8.45
C PRO A 559 -16.73 38.63 -7.69
N GLU A 560 -17.33 37.57 -8.25
CA GLU A 560 -18.52 36.92 -7.68
C GLU A 560 -18.18 35.87 -6.61
N GLN A 561 -17.07 35.16 -6.78
CA GLN A 561 -16.73 33.99 -5.96
C GLN A 561 -15.68 34.31 -4.88
N GLY A 562 -14.97 35.42 -5.01
CA GLY A 562 -13.90 35.84 -4.10
C GLY A 562 -12.70 34.89 -4.05
N ARG A 563 -12.66 33.82 -4.86
CA ARG A 563 -11.54 32.87 -4.94
C ARG A 563 -10.50 33.35 -5.94
N PRO A 564 -9.20 33.04 -5.75
CA PRO A 564 -8.19 33.34 -6.76
C PRO A 564 -8.52 32.63 -8.09
N ARG A 565 -8.41 33.34 -9.20
CA ARG A 565 -8.93 32.91 -10.51
C ARG A 565 -8.39 31.57 -10.98
N VAL A 566 -7.09 31.30 -10.79
CA VAL A 566 -6.47 30.03 -11.20
C VAL A 566 -7.14 28.87 -10.48
N PHE A 567 -7.30 28.95 -9.16
CA PHE A 567 -7.93 27.88 -8.39
C PHE A 567 -9.41 27.73 -8.72
N HIS A 568 -10.13 28.84 -8.85
CA HIS A 568 -11.54 28.78 -9.26
C HIS A 568 -11.67 28.07 -10.61
N HIS A 569 -10.97 28.58 -11.62
CA HIS A 569 -11.16 28.13 -12.99
C HIS A 569 -10.74 26.67 -13.22
N PHE A 570 -9.58 26.25 -12.70
CA PHE A 570 -9.11 24.88 -12.86
C PHE A 570 -9.92 23.88 -12.01
N GLU A 571 -10.31 24.23 -10.79
CA GLU A 571 -11.05 23.31 -9.91
C GLU A 571 -12.56 23.27 -10.15
N THR A 572 -13.15 24.27 -10.84
CA THR A 572 -14.59 24.29 -11.12
C THR A 572 -14.90 24.24 -12.61
N SER A 573 -14.51 25.25 -13.38
CA SER A 573 -14.93 25.36 -14.79
C SER A 573 -14.29 24.29 -15.67
N LEU A 574 -12.97 24.13 -15.52
CA LEU A 574 -12.17 23.22 -16.34
C LEU A 574 -12.42 21.77 -15.93
N ALA A 575 -12.44 21.48 -14.62
CA ALA A 575 -12.68 20.15 -14.09
C ALA A 575 -14.02 19.55 -14.55
N LEU A 576 -15.13 20.31 -14.50
CA LEU A 576 -16.44 19.84 -14.94
C LEU A 576 -16.48 19.48 -16.43
N ARG A 577 -15.79 20.26 -17.26
CA ARG A 577 -15.71 20.00 -18.69
C ARG A 577 -14.79 18.84 -19.04
N LEU A 578 -13.70 18.66 -18.29
CA LEU A 578 -12.85 17.47 -18.43
C LEU A 578 -13.57 16.21 -17.99
N GLU A 579 -14.39 16.27 -16.94
CA GLU A 579 -15.15 15.12 -16.45
C GLU A 579 -16.23 14.66 -17.44
N ALA A 580 -16.80 15.60 -18.19
CA ALA A 580 -17.81 15.32 -19.21
C ALA A 580 -17.24 14.81 -20.55
N ALA A 581 -15.92 14.95 -20.76
CA ALA A 581 -15.22 14.55 -21.98
C ALA A 581 -14.66 13.14 -21.85
#